data_AF-A0A8T1XRF7-F1
#
_entry.id   AF-A0A8T1XRF7-F1
#
_cell.length_a   1.000
_cell.length_b   1.000
_cell.length_c   1.000
_cell.angle_alpha   90.00
_cell.angle_beta   90.00
_cell.angle_gamma   90.00
#
_symmetry.space_group_name_H-M   'P 1'
#
loop_
_entity.id
_entity.type
_entity.pdbx_description
1 polymer ?
#
loop_
_entity_poly.entity_id
_entity_poly.type
_entity_poly.pdbx_seq_one_letter_code
_entity_poly.pdbx_strand_id
1 'polypeptide(L)'
;SGRFKGYDYDDLRDWIELKGLEGLPKIDSSSTVKLADCGGKLVVLWDKYVPASGDKEKMIWCAEISLERRNSEEIWGKVEWFNEVLTVPKSYKFVHAISATV
;
A
#
# COMPACT_ATOMS: atom_id res chain seq x y z
N SER A 1 13.46 1.85 -2.62
CA SER A 1 12.35 1.18 -1.92
C SER A 1 11.36 2.25 -1.51
N GLY A 2 10.06 1.95 -1.49
CA GLY A 2 9.07 2.83 -0.87
C GLY A 2 9.24 2.81 0.64
N ARG A 3 9.04 3.95 1.31
CA ARG A 3 8.97 4.04 2.77
C ARG A 3 7.53 4.30 3.16
N PHE A 4 6.99 3.46 4.04
CA PHE A 4 5.63 3.61 4.55
C PHE A 4 5.68 4.07 6.00
N LYS A 5 4.79 4.98 6.36
CA LYS A 5 4.64 5.49 7.72
C LYS A 5 3.18 5.35 8.14
N GLY A 6 2.94 4.79 9.32
CA GLY A 6 1.60 4.66 9.92
C GLY A 6 1.39 5.73 11.00
N TYR A 7 0.13 6.04 11.28
CA TYR A 7 -0.26 6.87 12.43
C TYR A 7 -0.61 5.94 13.59
N ASP A 8 0.07 6.10 14.71
CA ASP A 8 -0.17 5.32 15.93
C ASP A 8 -1.20 6.05 16.82
N TYR A 9 -2.28 5.36 17.18
CA TYR A 9 -3.31 5.91 18.06
C TYR A 9 -2.98 5.71 19.55
N ASP A 10 -2.11 4.76 19.89
CA ASP A 10 -1.74 4.45 21.29
C ASP A 10 -0.63 5.37 21.80
N ASP A 11 0.29 5.80 20.93
CA ASP A 11 1.39 6.70 21.28
C ASP A 11 1.22 8.04 20.53
N LEU A 12 0.65 9.02 21.23
CA LEU A 12 0.33 10.34 20.70
C LEU A 12 1.62 11.09 20.30
N ARG A 13 2.09 10.93 19.04
CA ARG A 13 2.45 12.04 18.10
C ARG A 13 3.37 11.70 16.92
N ASP A 14 3.93 10.50 16.79
CA ASP A 14 4.99 10.29 15.79
C ASP A 14 4.66 9.27 14.69
N TRP A 15 5.15 9.59 13.50
CA TRP A 15 5.09 8.71 12.33
C TRP A 15 6.09 7.56 12.49
N ILE A 16 5.59 6.35 12.70
CA ILE A 16 6.44 5.15 12.82
C ILE A 16 6.73 4.58 11.44
N GLU A 17 8.00 4.32 11.14
CA GLU A 17 8.42 3.66 9.91
C GLU A 17 8.06 2.17 9.95
N LEU A 18 7.35 1.70 8.92
CA LEU A 18 6.98 0.30 8.79
C LEU A 18 8.16 -0.53 8.24
N LYS A 19 8.66 -1.46 9.05
CA LYS A 19 9.75 -2.38 8.68
C LYS A 19 9.20 -3.72 8.16
N GLY A 20 10.08 -4.64 7.76
CA GLY A 20 9.71 -6.04 7.45
C GLY A 20 9.03 -6.28 6.10
N LEU A 21 8.94 -5.27 5.23
CA LEU A 21 8.27 -5.37 3.91
C LEU A 21 9.09 -6.14 2.85
N GLU A 22 9.89 -7.10 3.30
CA GLU A 22 10.66 -8.01 2.47
C GLU A 22 9.68 -8.86 1.64
N GLY A 23 9.67 -8.67 0.32
CA GLY A 23 8.73 -9.33 -0.60
C GLY A 23 7.71 -8.40 -1.24
N LEU A 24 7.51 -7.17 -0.73
CA LEU A 24 6.72 -6.18 -1.45
C LEU A 24 7.50 -5.69 -2.68
N PRO A 25 6.93 -5.72 -3.89
CA PRO A 25 7.63 -5.21 -5.07
C PRO A 25 7.95 -3.72 -4.90
N LYS A 26 9.04 -3.28 -5.51
CA LYS A 26 9.44 -1.87 -5.49
C LYS A 26 8.38 -1.03 -6.19
N ILE A 27 7.70 -0.18 -5.42
CA ILE A 27 6.78 0.82 -5.94
C ILE A 27 7.59 1.95 -6.60
N ASP A 28 7.23 2.30 -7.83
CA ASP A 28 7.88 3.38 -8.57
C ASP A 28 7.47 4.74 -8.01
N SER A 29 8.37 5.72 -8.02
CA SER A 29 8.08 7.09 -7.57
C SER A 29 6.97 7.79 -8.37
N SER A 30 6.71 7.34 -9.60
CA SER A 30 5.61 7.83 -10.45
C SER A 30 4.26 7.20 -10.13
N SER A 31 4.23 6.18 -9.27
CA SER A 31 3.01 5.49 -8.85
C SER A 31 2.22 6.36 -7.87
N THR A 32 0.90 6.37 -8.02
CA THR A 32 0.00 6.87 -6.99
C THR A 32 -0.24 5.76 -5.97
N VAL A 33 -0.03 6.04 -4.69
CA VAL A 33 -0.23 5.07 -3.60
C VAL A 33 -1.39 5.50 -2.72
N LYS A 34 -2.25 4.55 -2.34
CA LYS A 34 -3.27 4.70 -1.30
C LYS A 34 -3.13 3.59 -0.27
N LEU A 35 -3.39 3.94 0.98
CA LEU A 35 -3.40 3.03 2.11
C LEU A 35 -4.81 2.95 2.67
N ALA A 36 -5.22 1.77 3.11
CA ALA A 36 -6.46 1.55 3.83
C ALA A 36 -6.25 0.56 4.97
N ASP A 37 -6.96 0.76 6.08
CA ASP A 37 -7.12 -0.29 7.09
C ASP A 37 -8.23 -1.24 6.63
N CYS A 38 -7.96 -2.54 6.67
CA CYS A 38 -8.90 -3.60 6.32
C CYS A 38 -8.84 -4.71 7.36
N GLY A 39 -9.74 -4.66 8.34
CA GLY A 39 -9.81 -5.67 9.41
C GLY A 39 -8.54 -5.73 10.26
N GLY A 40 -7.91 -4.58 10.53
CA GLY A 40 -6.65 -4.49 11.28
C GLY A 40 -5.39 -4.82 10.46
N LYS A 41 -5.55 -5.07 9.16
CA LYS A 41 -4.42 -5.21 8.22
C LYS A 41 -4.28 -3.95 7.37
N LEU A 42 -3.05 -3.63 7.01
CA LEU A 42 -2.75 -2.55 6.09
C LEU A 42 -2.88 -3.05 4.65
N VAL A 43 -3.75 -2.40 3.88
CA VAL A 43 -3.86 -2.62 2.43
C VAL A 43 -3.17 -1.47 1.71
N VAL A 44 -2.27 -1.81 0.79
CA VAL A 44 -1.56 -0.87 -0.08
C VAL A 44 -2.09 -1.03 -1.50
N LEU A 45 -2.65 0.04 -2.05
CA LEU A 45 -3.04 0.13 -3.45
C LEU A 45 -2.07 1.04 -4.18
N TRP A 46 -1.57 0.61 -5.33
CA TRP A 46 -0.75 1.47 -6.19
C TRP A 46 -1.01 1.21 -7.67
N ASP A 47 -0.72 2.20 -8.51
CA ASP A 47 -0.78 2.04 -9.96
C ASP A 47 0.61 1.94 -10.60
N LYS A 48 0.70 1.27 -11.75
CA LYS A 48 1.91 1.19 -12.57
C LYS A 48 1.55 1.32 -14.04
N TYR A 49 2.33 2.07 -14.81
CA TYR A 49 2.13 2.12 -16.27
C TYR A 49 2.30 0.75 -16.91
N VAL A 50 1.47 0.45 -17.92
CA VAL A 50 1.56 -0.76 -18.73
C VAL A 50 2.35 -0.43 -20.00
N PRO A 51 3.62 -0.86 -20.14
CA PRO A 51 4.46 -0.43 -21.26
C PRO A 51 3.90 -0.86 -22.62
N ALA A 52 3.27 -2.04 -22.69
CA ALA A 52 2.66 -2.57 -23.91
C ALA A 52 1.52 -1.69 -24.47
N SER A 53 0.92 -0.85 -23.62
CA SER A 53 -0.15 0.08 -24.03
C SER A 53 0.38 1.40 -24.64
N GLY A 54 1.71 1.60 -24.67
CA GLY A 54 2.30 2.90 -24.95
C GLY A 54 1.93 3.94 -23.88
N ASP A 55 1.94 3.52 -22.61
CA ASP A 55 1.59 4.31 -21.42
C ASP A 55 0.20 4.96 -21.46
N LYS A 56 -0.74 4.36 -22.19
CA LYS A 56 -2.16 4.76 -22.25
C LYS A 56 -2.99 4.13 -21.15
N GLU A 57 -2.47 3.10 -20.52
CA GLU A 57 -3.11 2.34 -19.44
C GLU A 57 -2.19 2.23 -18.23
N LYS A 58 -2.82 2.01 -17.09
CA LYS A 58 -2.18 1.72 -15.82
C LYS A 58 -2.76 0.45 -15.22
N MET A 59 -1.93 -0.37 -14.60
CA MET A 59 -2.35 -1.52 -13.82
C MET A 59 -2.40 -1.14 -12.35
N ILE A 60 -3.55 -1.33 -11.71
CA ILE A 60 -3.71 -1.22 -10.26
C ILE A 60 -3.28 -2.53 -9.62
N TRP A 61 -2.45 -2.41 -8.61
CA TRP A 61 -1.97 -3.47 -7.75
C TRP A 61 -2.51 -3.28 -6.34
N CYS A 62 -2.65 -4.39 -5.63
CA CYS A 62 -3.03 -4.44 -4.23
C CYS A 62 -2.06 -5.35 -3.48
N ALA A 63 -1.68 -4.95 -2.27
CA ALA A 63 -0.99 -5.81 -1.31
C ALA A 63 -1.68 -5.71 0.04
N GLU A 64 -1.81 -6.85 0.71
CA GLU A 64 -2.27 -6.93 2.09
C GLU A 64 -1.09 -7.24 2.99
N ILE A 65 -0.96 -6.45 4.05
CA ILE A 65 0.17 -6.48 4.97
C ILE A 65 -0.39 -6.61 6.39
N SER A 66 -0.07 -7.73 7.04
CA SER A 66 -0.31 -7.88 8.48
C SER A 66 0.67 -7.01 9.25
N LEU A 67 0.20 -6.34 10.30
CA LEU A 67 1.04 -5.51 11.15
C LEU A 67 1.31 -6.22 12.49
N GLU A 68 2.56 -6.17 12.94
CA GLU A 68 3.00 -6.66 14.24
C GLU A 68 3.72 -5.52 14.98
N ARG A 69 3.19 -5.11 16.13
CA ARG A 69 3.87 -4.16 17.01
C ARG A 69 4.83 -4.91 17.92
N ARG A 70 6.13 -4.62 17.82
CA ARG A 70 7.17 -5.28 18.63
C ARG A 70 7.54 -4.50 19.88
N ASN A 71 7.47 -3.17 19.82
CA ASN A 71 7.65 -2.27 20.96
C ASN A 71 6.92 -0.93 20.69
N SER A 72 7.11 0.08 21.55
CA SER A 72 6.46 1.39 21.40
C SER A 72 6.84 2.12 20.12
N GLU A 73 8.06 1.91 19.60
CA GLU A 73 8.62 2.67 18.46
C GLU A 73 8.73 1.83 17.17
N GLU A 74 8.34 0.55 17.21
CA GLU A 74 8.65 -0.38 16.14
C GLU A 74 7.44 -1.23 15.73
N ILE A 75 7.00 -0.99 14.49
CA ILE A 75 5.96 -1.76 13.80
C ILE A 75 6.60 -2.47 12.61
N TRP A 76 6.36 -3.78 12.53
CA TRP A 76 6.78 -4.63 11.42
C TRP A 76 5.56 -5.01 10.58
N GLY A 77 5.74 -5.03 9.26
CA GLY A 77 4.76 -5.51 8.31
C GLY A 77 5.21 -6.86 7.75
N LYS A 78 4.25 -7.76 7.55
CA LYS A 78 4.45 -9.00 6.78
C LYS A 78 3.51 -8.95 5.58
N VAL A 79 4.06 -9.05 4.38
CA VAL A 79 3.27 -9.13 3.14
C VAL A 79 2.58 -10.49 3.11
N GLU A 80 1.25 -10.51 3.24
CA GLU A 80 0.47 -11.75 3.17
C GLU A 80 0.22 -12.15 1.72
N TRP A 81 -0.11 -11.16 0.88
CA TRP A 81 -0.26 -11.34 -0.55
C TRP A 81 -0.10 -10.01 -1.29
N PHE A 82 0.19 -10.09 -2.58
CA PHE A 82 0.04 -8.96 -3.48
C PHE A 82 -0.34 -9.47 -4.88
N ASN A 83 -1.18 -8.73 -5.59
CA ASN A 83 -1.57 -9.09 -6.95
C ASN A 83 -2.04 -7.89 -7.77
N GLU A 84 -2.05 -8.09 -9.08
CA GLU A 84 -2.71 -7.28 -10.08
C GLU A 84 -4.23 -7.34 -9.90
N VAL A 85 -4.90 -6.19 -9.84
CA VAL A 85 -6.36 -6.11 -9.58
C VAL A 85 -7.11 -5.64 -10.81
N LEU A 86 -6.67 -4.55 -11.45
CA LEU A 86 -7.44 -3.94 -12.54
C LEU A 86 -6.59 -3.06 -13.46
N THR A 87 -6.74 -3.24 -14.78
CA THR A 87 -6.22 -2.30 -15.78
C THR A 87 -7.19 -1.14 -15.97
N VAL A 88 -6.69 0.08 -15.92
CA VAL A 88 -7.47 1.32 -16.05
C VAL A 88 -6.85 2.28 -17.08
N PRO A 89 -7.63 3.17 -17.71
CA PRO A 89 -7.08 4.21 -18.58
C PRO A 89 -6.15 5.16 -17.83
N LYS A 90 -5.17 5.75 -18.50
CA LYS A 90 -4.21 6.71 -17.91
C LYS A 90 -4.86 7.86 -17.16
N SER A 91 -6.04 8.32 -17.61
CA SER A 91 -6.78 9.45 -17.04
C SER A 91 -7.38 9.17 -15.65
N TYR A 92 -7.40 7.91 -15.22
CA TYR A 92 -7.85 7.51 -13.89
C TYR A 92 -7.09 8.22 -12.76
N LYS A 93 -7.78 8.41 -11.63
CA LYS A 93 -7.21 8.91 -10.38
C LYS A 93 -7.78 8.14 -9.19
N PHE A 94 -6.91 7.75 -8.26
CA PHE A 94 -7.35 7.29 -6.93
C PHE A 94 -8.00 8.45 -6.17
N VAL A 95 -9.27 8.29 -5.78
CA VAL A 95 -9.96 9.26 -4.92
C VAL A 95 -9.76 8.85 -3.45
N HIS A 96 -10.37 7.73 -3.06
CA HIS A 96 -10.30 7.16 -1.71
C HIS A 96 -10.07 5.64 -1.78
N ALA A 97 -9.51 5.08 -0.71
CA ALA A 97 -9.47 3.66 -0.46
C ALA A 97 -10.22 3.41 0.86
N ILE A 98 -11.26 2.59 0.81
CA ILE A 98 -12.09 2.24 1.96
C ILE A 98 -12.20 0.73 2.02
N SER A 99 -12.17 0.17 3.23
CA SER A 99 -12.49 -1.24 3.44
C SER A 99 -13.99 -1.40 3.60
N ALA A 100 -14.54 -2.44 2.97
CA ALA A 100 -15.90 -2.87 3.24
C ALA A 100 -15.88 -3.85 4.41
N THR A 101 -16.58 -3.51 5.48
CA THR A 101 -16.87 -4.44 6.58
C THR A 101 -18.15 -5.21 6.24
N VAL A 102 -18.11 -6.54 6.33
CA VAL A 102 -19.25 -7.44 6.14
C VAL A 102 -19.82 -7.82 7.49
#